data_AF-A0AAW7AY67-F1
#
_entry.id   AF-A0AAW7AY67-F1
#
_cell.length_a   1.000
_cell.length_b   1.000
_cell.length_c   1.000
_cell.angle_alpha   90.00
_cell.angle_beta   90.00
_cell.angle_gamma   90.00
#
_symmetry.space_group_name_H-M   'P 1'
#
loop_
_entity.id
_entity.type
_entity.pdbx_description
1 polymer ?
#
loop_
_entity_poly.entity_id
_entity_poly.type
_entity_poly.pdbx_seq_one_letter_code
_entity_poly.pdbx_strand_id
1 'polypeptide(L)'
;MDPFSILTGPEEKAIRIPVDPAWQDHHVRGRPVVPAVAAMAILGDYLAARFPQLCVHTLQDARFPKFLEIPSGSKGDAAFIDAVLHLSPHPADRTIKARLTTSRIVGSAGIRRSFVHAEMRFAVPCPALPCITPDQTPSDPAISDRVPPDLIPPDLIPIDVAGILTGVCTVIDPKRLYGEQVPFGPAFQSVRHLVISPDGALVKVKSPAGSALPSKTLGAGFPLDGAFHGACVWGQQYLGQVLFPIRIAKRVVLAPVHNDALYVARMVPVSAEPGTLVADIWLLDEAGKCREMALGVVMREVGLEALKPAGRTAEKQAEPVSFAMALGCDALALVEREQVARFCESALSPAEARRMAGMGEGRRKSYLGGRLALKRLWRQLSGDLRTPAPAIETTVPDDPRPHLPPVGEMPVHVSLSHDRRFCVAVAHPGPVGVDVEPLSATALKSASLFMHDSEQDLVESAAQNHSLDPHGAALRIWSIKEAAAKAMNLPLEAAWETICVTEIGESESRFSAAGSPEQIARHQQVDGHLITVFG
;
A
#
# COMPACT_ATOMS: atom_id res chain seq x y z
N MET A 1 15.97 4.25 -37.30
CA MET A 1 17.38 4.71 -37.18
C MET A 1 17.80 4.56 -35.72
N ASP A 2 19.06 4.28 -35.43
CA ASP A 2 19.56 4.15 -34.05
C ASP A 2 19.63 5.54 -33.38
N PRO A 3 19.12 5.76 -32.14
CA PRO A 3 19.26 7.07 -31.49
C PRO A 3 20.71 7.54 -31.39
N PHE A 4 21.66 6.61 -31.26
CA PHE A 4 23.09 6.92 -31.11
C PHE A 4 23.78 7.31 -32.42
N SER A 5 23.17 6.99 -33.58
CA SER A 5 23.64 7.52 -34.86
C SER A 5 23.15 8.94 -35.12
N ILE A 6 22.08 9.37 -34.43
CA ILE A 6 21.50 10.71 -34.53
C ILE A 6 22.11 11.64 -33.47
N LEU A 7 22.27 11.15 -32.24
CA LEU A 7 22.87 11.88 -31.13
C LEU A 7 24.28 11.32 -30.85
N THR A 8 25.27 11.84 -31.56
CA THR A 8 26.68 11.39 -31.49
C THR A 8 27.47 11.99 -30.32
N GLY A 9 26.91 12.99 -29.64
CA GLY A 9 27.50 13.64 -28.47
C GLY A 9 26.46 14.43 -27.67
N PRO A 10 26.86 15.08 -26.56
CA PRO A 10 25.96 15.93 -25.80
C PRO A 10 25.38 17.07 -26.63
N GLU A 11 24.09 17.36 -26.45
CA GLU A 11 23.37 18.43 -27.15
C GLU A 11 22.58 19.28 -26.16
N GLU A 12 22.47 20.58 -26.44
CA GLU A 12 21.57 21.50 -25.74
C GLU A 12 20.53 22.08 -26.70
N LYS A 13 19.27 22.11 -26.26
CA LYS A 13 18.16 22.66 -27.03
C LYS A 13 17.32 23.60 -26.18
N ALA A 14 17.21 24.85 -26.60
CA ALA A 14 16.23 25.76 -26.04
C ALA A 14 14.81 25.30 -26.38
N ILE A 15 13.94 25.24 -25.36
CA ILE A 15 12.54 24.84 -25.49
C ILE A 15 11.64 25.83 -24.76
N ARG A 16 10.38 25.93 -25.21
CA ARG A 16 9.33 26.70 -24.54
C ARG A 16 8.28 25.71 -24.06
N ILE A 17 8.12 25.61 -22.74
CA ILE A 17 7.17 24.68 -22.13
C ILE A 17 5.83 25.42 -21.97
N PRO A 18 4.75 24.98 -22.63
CA PRO A 18 3.43 25.54 -22.38
C PRO A 18 3.02 25.25 -20.93
N VAL A 19 2.57 26.27 -20.22
CA VAL A 19 2.07 26.13 -18.85
C VAL A 19 0.63 25.65 -18.92
N ASP A 20 0.38 24.46 -18.40
CA ASP A 20 -0.98 23.98 -18.18
C ASP A 20 -1.62 24.83 -17.05
N PRO A 21 -2.80 25.43 -17.27
CA PRO A 21 -3.51 26.17 -16.24
C PRO A 21 -3.71 25.38 -14.95
N ALA A 22 -3.87 24.05 -15.03
CA ALA A 22 -4.02 23.18 -13.87
C ALA A 22 -2.80 23.23 -12.94
N TRP A 23 -1.59 23.46 -13.45
CA TRP A 23 -0.38 23.51 -12.62
C TRP A 23 -0.36 24.70 -11.67
N GLN A 24 -1.24 25.68 -11.86
CA GLN A 24 -1.45 26.73 -10.87
C GLN A 24 -1.97 26.18 -9.55
N ASP A 25 -2.60 25.00 -9.51
CA ASP A 25 -3.11 24.40 -8.28
C ASP A 25 -2.07 23.53 -7.56
N HIS A 26 -0.96 23.20 -8.22
CA HIS A 26 0.12 22.40 -7.65
C HIS A 26 1.18 23.31 -7.00
N HIS A 27 1.15 23.40 -5.67
CA HIS A 27 1.92 24.40 -4.92
C HIS A 27 2.91 23.79 -3.93
N VAL A 28 4.05 24.45 -3.76
CA VAL A 28 4.95 24.23 -2.63
C VAL A 28 5.21 25.56 -1.94
N ARG A 29 4.96 25.62 -0.63
CA ARG A 29 5.09 26.86 0.18
C ARG A 29 4.34 28.06 -0.43
N GLY A 30 3.13 27.82 -0.92
CA GLY A 30 2.27 28.84 -1.53
C GLY A 30 2.70 29.31 -2.93
N ARG A 31 3.70 28.67 -3.56
CA ARG A 31 4.15 28.99 -4.92
C ARG A 31 3.77 27.88 -5.90
N PRO A 32 3.17 28.19 -7.06
CA PRO A 32 2.86 27.20 -8.07
C PRO A 32 4.16 26.68 -8.69
N VAL A 33 4.27 25.35 -8.81
CA VAL A 33 5.45 24.67 -9.35
C VAL A 33 5.03 23.58 -10.32
N VAL A 34 5.83 23.35 -11.36
CA VAL A 34 5.61 22.25 -12.29
C VAL A 34 5.71 20.91 -11.54
N PRO A 35 4.69 20.04 -11.61
CA PRO A 35 4.71 18.73 -10.95
C PRO A 35 5.82 17.82 -11.50
N ALA A 36 6.32 16.92 -10.65
CA ALA A 36 7.31 15.91 -11.06
C ALA A 36 6.80 15.05 -12.24
N VAL A 37 5.51 14.67 -12.21
CA VAL A 37 4.87 13.89 -13.28
C VAL A 37 4.81 14.65 -14.61
N ALA A 38 4.63 15.97 -14.57
CA ALA A 38 4.64 16.82 -15.76
C ALA A 38 6.07 16.96 -16.33
N ALA A 39 7.08 17.13 -15.47
CA ALA A 39 8.48 17.17 -15.91
C ALA A 39 8.91 15.87 -16.60
N MET A 40 8.47 14.71 -16.09
CA MET A 40 8.69 13.42 -16.75
C MET A 40 8.01 13.36 -18.13
N ALA A 41 6.75 13.81 -18.24
CA ALA A 41 6.03 13.84 -19.50
C ALA A 41 6.68 14.76 -20.54
N ILE A 42 7.13 15.96 -20.14
CA ILE A 42 7.83 16.90 -21.03
C ILE A 42 9.08 16.26 -21.64
N LEU A 43 9.90 15.60 -20.81
CA LEU A 43 11.12 14.94 -21.28
C LEU A 43 10.82 13.71 -22.15
N GLY A 44 9.86 12.89 -21.75
CA GLY A 44 9.44 11.70 -22.48
C GLY A 44 8.84 12.03 -23.85
N ASP A 45 7.90 12.97 -23.92
CA ASP A 45 7.23 13.37 -25.16
C ASP A 45 8.22 14.01 -26.15
N TYR A 46 9.17 14.83 -25.67
CA TYR A 46 10.22 15.38 -26.53
C TYR A 46 11.08 14.27 -27.14
N LEU A 47 11.54 13.33 -26.31
CA LEU A 47 12.41 12.24 -26.76
C LEU A 47 11.69 11.26 -27.68
N ALA A 48 10.42 10.94 -27.41
CA ALA A 48 9.63 10.07 -28.27
C ALA A 48 9.40 10.68 -29.66
N ALA A 49 9.13 11.99 -29.72
CA ALA A 49 8.96 12.70 -30.99
C ALA A 49 10.27 12.71 -31.81
N ARG A 50 11.43 12.80 -31.15
CA ARG A 50 12.73 12.88 -31.80
C ARG A 50 13.36 11.53 -32.10
N PHE A 51 13.18 10.56 -31.21
CA PHE A 51 13.73 9.22 -31.27
C PHE A 51 12.58 8.21 -31.10
N PRO A 52 11.75 7.98 -32.12
CA PRO A 52 10.58 7.09 -32.03
C PRO A 52 10.90 5.67 -31.58
N GLN A 53 12.14 5.24 -31.79
CA GLN A 53 12.69 3.96 -31.39
C GLN A 53 13.13 3.91 -29.93
N LEU A 54 13.02 4.97 -29.14
CA LEU A 54 13.38 4.99 -27.72
C LEU A 54 12.22 4.45 -26.86
N CYS A 55 12.50 3.59 -25.89
CA CYS A 55 11.48 3.13 -24.96
C CYS A 55 11.26 4.18 -23.87
N VAL A 56 10.33 5.12 -24.11
CA VAL A 56 10.01 6.18 -23.15
C VAL A 56 9.14 5.71 -21.99
N HIS A 57 8.51 4.54 -22.10
CA HIS A 57 7.68 3.94 -21.06
C HIS A 57 8.50 3.38 -19.88
N THR A 58 9.82 3.25 -20.02
CA THR A 58 10.72 2.88 -18.93
C THR A 58 11.70 4.02 -18.65
N LEU A 59 11.52 4.68 -17.51
CA LEU A 59 12.36 5.76 -17.03
C LEU A 59 13.24 5.25 -15.89
N GLN A 60 14.51 5.65 -15.87
CA GLN A 60 15.46 5.27 -14.84
C GLN A 60 16.09 6.50 -14.19
N ASP A 61 16.37 6.40 -12.89
CA ASP A 61 17.05 7.41 -12.08
C ASP A 61 16.49 8.82 -12.29
N ALA A 62 15.17 8.95 -12.27
CA ALA A 62 14.52 10.25 -12.33
C ALA A 62 14.82 11.02 -11.05
N ARG A 63 15.22 12.29 -11.16
CA ARG A 63 15.60 13.16 -10.04
C ARG A 63 14.98 14.53 -10.23
N PHE A 64 14.57 15.15 -9.11
CA PHE A 64 13.93 16.47 -9.07
C PHE A 64 14.67 17.40 -8.10
N PRO A 65 15.88 17.90 -8.45
CA PRO A 65 16.74 18.60 -7.49
C PRO A 65 16.22 19.97 -7.04
N LYS A 66 15.47 20.65 -7.91
CA LYS A 66 14.91 22.00 -7.67
C LYS A 66 13.53 22.12 -8.30
N PHE A 67 12.59 22.71 -7.56
CA PHE A 67 11.28 23.05 -8.11
C PHE A 67 11.41 24.00 -9.31
N LEU A 68 10.60 23.75 -10.33
CA LEU A 68 10.42 24.68 -11.44
C LEU A 68 9.20 25.55 -11.14
N GLU A 69 9.43 26.70 -10.52
CA GLU A 69 8.35 27.65 -10.20
C GLU A 69 7.73 28.23 -11.47
N ILE A 70 6.41 28.35 -11.47
CA ILE A 70 5.63 28.97 -12.54
C ILE A 70 5.65 30.49 -12.31
N PRO A 71 6.04 31.32 -13.31
CA PRO A 71 6.14 32.76 -13.13
C PRO A 71 4.82 33.41 -12.68
N SER A 72 4.89 34.29 -11.68
CA SER A 72 3.73 35.08 -11.21
C SER A 72 3.23 36.01 -12.33
N GLY A 73 1.91 36.10 -12.51
CA GLY A 73 1.29 36.91 -13.58
C GLY A 73 0.95 36.14 -14.86
N SER A 74 1.27 34.84 -14.91
CA SER A 74 0.90 33.90 -15.98
C SER A 74 -0.61 33.56 -15.98
N LYS A 75 -1.50 34.56 -15.88
CA LYS A 75 -2.96 34.38 -15.99
C LYS A 75 -3.35 34.65 -17.45
N GLY A 76 -3.60 33.59 -18.22
CA GLY A 76 -4.04 33.64 -19.61
C GLY A 76 -3.60 32.41 -20.42
N ASP A 77 -4.25 32.15 -21.55
CA ASP A 77 -4.20 30.90 -22.34
C ASP A 77 -2.85 30.56 -23.02
N ALA A 78 -1.78 31.33 -22.78
CA ALA A 78 -0.50 31.12 -23.46
C ALA A 78 0.73 31.51 -22.61
N ALA A 79 0.75 31.12 -21.34
CA ALA A 79 1.96 31.23 -20.53
C ALA A 79 2.98 30.16 -20.93
N PHE A 80 4.26 30.55 -21.02
CA PHE A 80 5.36 29.64 -21.34
C PHE A 80 6.50 29.78 -20.33
N ILE A 81 7.20 28.68 -20.09
CA ILE A 81 8.47 28.66 -19.35
C ILE A 81 9.59 28.41 -20.36
N ASP A 82 10.52 29.36 -20.46
CA ASP A 82 11.74 29.17 -21.23
C ASP A 82 12.71 28.27 -20.45
N ALA A 83 13.12 27.17 -21.08
CA ALA A 83 13.99 26.17 -20.49
C ALA A 83 15.01 25.65 -21.51
N VAL A 84 16.02 24.95 -21.03
CA VAL A 84 17.00 24.25 -21.87
C VAL A 84 16.93 22.76 -21.56
N LEU A 85 16.80 21.99 -22.62
CA LEU A 85 16.94 20.54 -22.58
C LEU A 85 18.39 20.18 -22.88
N HIS A 86 19.02 19.41 -22.01
CA HIS A 86 20.33 18.82 -22.26
C HIS A 86 20.16 17.33 -22.48
N LEU A 87 20.70 16.83 -23.58
CA LEU A 87 20.70 15.42 -23.94
C LEU A 87 22.14 14.91 -23.91
N SER A 88 22.35 13.74 -23.34
CA SER A 88 23.66 13.08 -23.32
C SER A 88 23.48 11.60 -23.65
N PRO A 89 24.05 11.13 -24.78
CA PRO A 89 24.02 9.71 -25.12
C PRO A 89 24.96 8.92 -24.22
N HIS A 90 24.52 7.74 -23.78
CA HIS A 90 25.32 6.77 -23.05
C HIS A 90 25.26 5.43 -23.79
N PRO A 91 26.11 5.23 -24.83
CA PRO A 91 26.04 4.04 -25.69
C PRO A 91 26.29 2.72 -24.95
N ALA A 92 27.21 2.73 -23.97
CA ALA A 92 27.52 1.55 -23.15
C ALA A 92 26.29 1.01 -22.40
N ASP A 93 25.49 1.93 -21.85
CA ASP A 93 24.27 1.60 -21.10
C ASP A 93 23.03 1.51 -22.02
N ARG A 94 23.20 1.83 -23.31
CA ARG A 94 22.11 2.04 -24.28
C ARG A 94 21.01 2.96 -23.74
N THR A 95 21.40 4.05 -23.09
CA THR A 95 20.47 5.08 -22.59
C THR A 95 20.77 6.46 -23.15
N ILE A 96 19.75 7.33 -23.10
CA ILE A 96 19.91 8.78 -23.26
C ILE A 96 19.55 9.42 -21.91
N LYS A 97 20.46 10.21 -21.35
CA LYS A 97 20.17 11.07 -20.20
C LYS A 97 19.58 12.38 -20.72
N ALA A 98 18.40 12.73 -20.21
CA ALA A 98 17.75 14.01 -20.47
C ALA A 98 17.70 14.84 -19.19
N ARG A 99 17.95 16.14 -19.31
CA ARG A 99 17.93 17.08 -18.19
C ARG A 99 17.23 18.37 -18.60
N LEU A 100 16.33 18.82 -17.74
CA LEU A 100 15.62 20.09 -17.88
C LEU A 100 16.24 21.15 -16.96
N THR A 101 16.68 22.27 -17.54
CA THR A 101 17.27 23.39 -16.80
C THR A 101 16.61 24.72 -17.12
N THR A 102 16.69 25.67 -16.19
CA THR A 102 16.42 27.09 -16.46
C THR A 102 17.59 27.94 -16.02
N SER A 103 17.71 29.15 -16.59
CA SER A 103 18.66 30.15 -16.14
C SER A 103 17.93 31.29 -15.44
N ARG A 104 18.42 31.73 -14.28
CA ARG A 104 17.93 32.93 -13.60
C ARG A 104 19.10 33.82 -13.20
N ILE A 105 18.88 35.13 -13.20
CA ILE A 105 19.81 36.10 -12.62
C ILE A 105 19.61 36.07 -11.09
N VAL A 106 20.69 35.90 -10.33
CA VAL A 106 20.64 35.79 -8.87
C VAL A 106 21.56 36.81 -8.21
N GLY A 107 21.04 37.52 -7.20
CA GLY A 107 21.78 38.52 -6.43
C GLY A 107 21.91 39.88 -7.13
N SER A 108 22.34 40.89 -6.38
CA SER A 108 22.53 42.27 -6.86
C SER A 108 23.66 42.42 -7.90
N ALA A 109 24.54 41.43 -8.00
CA ALA A 109 25.67 41.40 -8.94
C ALA A 109 25.31 40.90 -10.36
N GLY A 110 24.05 40.54 -10.63
CA GLY A 110 23.61 40.20 -11.98
C GLY A 110 24.11 38.84 -12.53
N ILE A 111 24.60 37.94 -11.66
CA ILE A 111 25.17 36.65 -12.11
C ILE A 111 24.05 35.71 -12.58
N ARG A 112 24.15 35.26 -13.83
CA ARG A 112 23.27 34.24 -14.41
C ARG A 112 23.69 32.85 -13.90
N ARG A 113 22.79 32.16 -13.19
CA ARG A 113 22.99 30.78 -12.73
C ARG A 113 22.02 29.83 -13.43
N SER A 114 22.50 28.63 -13.74
CA SER A 114 21.69 27.54 -14.27
C SER A 114 21.22 26.62 -13.14
N PHE A 115 19.96 26.17 -13.21
CA PHE A 115 19.33 25.31 -12.23
C PHE A 115 18.78 24.06 -12.91
N VAL A 116 19.08 22.89 -12.33
CA VAL A 116 18.54 21.60 -12.78
C VAL A 116 17.24 21.30 -12.07
N HIS A 117 16.16 21.13 -12.83
CA HIS A 117 14.82 20.89 -12.30
C HIS A 117 14.42 19.43 -12.37
N ALA A 118 14.73 18.78 -13.48
CA ALA A 118 14.51 17.36 -13.67
C ALA A 118 15.67 16.74 -14.43
N GLU A 119 16.06 15.53 -14.09
CA GLU A 119 16.92 14.69 -14.93
C GLU A 119 16.52 13.23 -14.81
N MET A 120 16.63 12.48 -15.90
CA MET A 120 16.28 11.06 -15.95
C MET A 120 16.94 10.38 -17.16
N ARG A 121 16.94 9.05 -17.18
CA ARG A 121 17.46 8.24 -18.28
C ARG A 121 16.34 7.46 -18.95
N PHE A 122 16.44 7.37 -20.27
CA PHE A 122 15.52 6.62 -21.13
C PHE A 122 16.32 5.55 -21.89
N ALA A 123 15.83 4.32 -21.88
CA ALA A 123 16.51 3.20 -22.53
C ALA A 123 16.11 3.06 -24.00
N VAL A 124 17.07 2.70 -24.85
CA VAL A 124 16.77 2.18 -26.19
C VAL A 124 16.26 0.74 -26.03
N PRO A 125 15.21 0.30 -26.76
CA PRO A 125 14.64 -1.02 -26.60
C PRO A 125 15.71 -2.10 -26.63
N CYS A 126 15.66 -2.93 -25.58
CA CYS A 126 16.12 -4.29 -25.67
C CYS A 126 15.05 -5.07 -26.43
N PRO A 127 15.38 -5.90 -27.44
CA PRO A 127 14.42 -6.74 -28.16
C PRO A 127 13.58 -7.66 -27.25
N ALA A 128 13.98 -7.84 -25.99
CA ALA A 128 13.27 -8.64 -25.02
C ALA A 128 11.95 -8.00 -24.55
N LEU A 129 11.82 -6.67 -24.40
CA LEU A 129 10.55 -6.08 -23.94
C LEU A 129 9.71 -5.64 -25.14
N PRO A 130 8.50 -6.21 -25.36
CA PRO A 130 7.62 -5.70 -26.39
C PRO A 130 7.28 -4.25 -26.06
N CYS A 131 7.78 -3.34 -26.89
CA CYS A 131 7.42 -1.94 -26.84
C CYS A 131 5.96 -1.87 -27.29
N ILE A 132 5.03 -1.56 -26.38
CA ILE A 132 3.67 -1.24 -26.78
C ILE A 132 3.78 0.04 -27.60
N THR A 133 3.52 -0.08 -28.91
CA THR A 133 3.57 1.06 -29.82
C THR A 133 2.24 1.82 -29.73
N PRO A 134 2.24 3.16 -29.87
CA PRO A 134 1.03 3.98 -29.70
C PRO A 134 -0.12 3.64 -30.66
N ASP A 135 0.17 2.94 -31.76
CA ASP A 135 -0.79 2.60 -32.82
C ASP A 135 -1.58 1.32 -32.54
N GLN A 136 -1.32 0.65 -31.40
CA GLN A 136 -2.16 -0.44 -30.92
C GLN A 136 -3.27 0.14 -30.03
N THR A 137 -4.41 0.42 -30.66
CA THR A 137 -5.65 0.82 -29.97
C THR A 137 -5.98 -0.13 -28.80
N PRO A 138 -6.53 0.36 -27.67
CA PRO A 138 -6.74 -0.44 -26.45
C PRO A 138 -7.86 -1.50 -26.55
N SER A 139 -8.46 -1.68 -27.73
CA SER A 139 -9.60 -2.58 -27.94
C SER A 139 -9.22 -4.04 -28.17
N ASP A 140 -7.93 -4.38 -28.26
CA ASP A 140 -7.49 -5.77 -28.39
C ASP A 140 -7.17 -6.38 -27.01
N PRO A 141 -8.06 -7.22 -26.43
CA PRO A 141 -7.77 -7.93 -25.18
C PRO A 141 -6.51 -8.81 -25.28
N ALA A 142 -6.03 -9.14 -26.49
CA ALA A 142 -4.88 -9.99 -26.72
C ALA A 142 -3.51 -9.35 -26.43
N ILE A 143 -3.42 -8.03 -26.17
CA ILE A 143 -2.13 -7.42 -25.74
C ILE A 143 -1.78 -7.83 -24.30
N SER A 144 -2.78 -8.14 -23.48
CA SER A 144 -2.59 -8.70 -22.14
C SER A 144 -1.94 -10.09 -22.15
N ASP A 145 -2.27 -10.89 -23.15
CA ASP A 145 -1.88 -12.31 -23.24
C ASP A 145 -0.58 -12.52 -24.05
N ARG A 146 -0.01 -11.44 -24.60
CA ARG A 146 1.21 -11.46 -25.43
C ARG A 146 2.47 -11.03 -24.69
N VAL A 147 2.41 -10.77 -23.39
CA VAL A 147 3.62 -10.62 -22.57
C VAL A 147 4.05 -12.03 -22.17
N PRO A 148 5.18 -12.56 -22.68
CA PRO A 148 5.69 -13.84 -22.21
C PRO A 148 5.81 -13.82 -20.67
N PRO A 149 5.52 -14.91 -19.96
CA PRO A 149 5.63 -14.96 -18.50
C PRO A 149 7.00 -14.48 -17.98
N ASP A 150 8.03 -14.70 -18.79
CA ASP A 150 9.43 -14.33 -18.56
C ASP A 150 9.70 -12.82 -18.67
N LEU A 151 8.72 -12.05 -19.15
CA LEU A 151 8.75 -10.60 -19.36
C LEU A 151 7.75 -9.84 -18.47
N ILE A 152 7.04 -10.56 -17.60
CA ILE A 152 6.45 -9.94 -16.42
C ILE A 152 7.62 -9.31 -15.66
N PRO A 153 7.65 -7.99 -15.44
CA PRO A 153 8.68 -7.40 -14.60
C PRO A 153 8.69 -8.18 -13.28
N PRO A 154 9.85 -8.65 -12.78
CA PRO A 154 9.94 -9.36 -11.50
C PRO A 154 9.42 -8.51 -10.31
N ASP A 155 9.12 -7.24 -10.60
CA ASP A 155 8.65 -6.20 -9.71
C ASP A 155 7.11 -6.05 -9.71
N LEU A 156 6.33 -6.95 -10.34
CA LEU A 156 4.87 -6.91 -10.19
C LEU A 156 4.47 -7.30 -8.77
N ILE A 157 3.66 -6.45 -8.15
CA ILE A 157 3.09 -6.72 -6.84
C ILE A 157 2.01 -7.81 -6.92
N PRO A 158 2.06 -8.85 -6.07
CA PRO A 158 0.98 -9.83 -6.03
C PRO A 158 -0.33 -9.19 -5.57
N ILE A 159 -1.45 -9.70 -6.09
CA ILE A 159 -2.77 -9.06 -5.92
C ILE A 159 -3.23 -9.01 -4.45
N ASP A 160 -2.85 -10.00 -3.64
CA ASP A 160 -3.10 -10.07 -2.21
C ASP A 160 -2.19 -9.14 -1.40
N VAL A 161 -1.17 -8.53 -2.01
CA VAL A 161 -0.36 -7.44 -1.42
C VAL A 161 -0.82 -6.09 -1.96
N ALA A 162 -1.22 -6.05 -3.23
CA ALA A 162 -1.65 -4.84 -3.93
C ALA A 162 -2.97 -4.29 -3.40
N GLY A 163 -3.92 -5.17 -3.09
CA GLY A 163 -5.30 -4.78 -2.81
C GLY A 163 -5.69 -4.76 -1.34
N ILE A 164 -4.77 -5.04 -0.41
CA ILE A 164 -5.04 -4.97 1.02
C ILE A 164 -3.89 -4.32 1.79
N LEU A 165 -4.23 -3.84 2.98
CA LEU A 165 -3.29 -3.40 4.00
C LEU A 165 -3.38 -4.35 5.19
N THR A 166 -2.23 -4.67 5.80
CA THR A 166 -2.20 -5.30 7.11
C THR A 166 -2.06 -4.27 8.23
N GLY A 167 -2.61 -4.58 9.40
CA GLY A 167 -2.65 -3.68 10.55
C GLY A 167 -3.91 -2.80 10.58
N VAL A 168 -4.05 -2.00 11.63
CA VAL A 168 -5.22 -1.12 11.80
C VAL A 168 -5.18 -0.01 10.77
N CYS A 169 -6.26 0.10 10.01
CA CYS A 169 -6.38 1.07 8.95
C CYS A 169 -6.90 2.41 9.48
N THR A 170 -6.25 3.50 9.07
CA THR A 170 -6.78 4.85 9.24
C THR A 170 -7.30 5.36 7.90
N VAL A 171 -8.60 5.67 7.85
CA VAL A 171 -9.22 6.28 6.67
C VAL A 171 -9.01 7.79 6.73
N ILE A 172 -8.52 8.37 5.62
CA ILE A 172 -8.25 9.79 5.49
C ILE A 172 -9.33 10.40 4.59
N ASP A 173 -10.13 11.32 5.16
CA ASP A 173 -11.13 12.08 4.39
C ASP A 173 -10.42 12.97 3.34
N PRO A 174 -10.77 12.88 2.04
CA PRO A 174 -10.24 13.75 1.00
C PRO A 174 -10.34 15.25 1.32
N LYS A 175 -11.40 15.70 2.02
CA LYS A 175 -11.53 17.11 2.43
C LYS A 175 -10.43 17.49 3.42
N ARG A 176 -10.13 16.62 4.38
CA ARG A 176 -9.05 16.82 5.34
C ARG A 176 -7.68 16.72 4.67
N LEU A 177 -7.50 15.74 3.78
CA LEU A 177 -6.29 15.58 2.98
C LEU A 177 -5.91 16.89 2.29
N TYR A 178 -6.82 17.45 1.50
CA TYR A 178 -6.55 18.65 0.71
C TYR A 178 -6.72 19.96 1.48
N GLY A 179 -7.36 19.95 2.64
CA GLY A 179 -7.42 21.12 3.53
C GLY A 179 -6.18 21.29 4.39
N GLU A 180 -5.50 20.20 4.75
CA GLU A 180 -4.49 20.19 5.81
C GLU A 180 -3.16 19.56 5.38
N GLN A 181 -3.19 18.36 4.81
CA GLN A 181 -1.99 17.51 4.68
C GLN A 181 -1.25 17.71 3.36
N VAL A 182 -2.00 17.88 2.27
CA VAL A 182 -1.49 18.13 0.92
C VAL A 182 -2.35 19.22 0.29
N PRO A 183 -2.13 20.50 0.62
CA PRO A 183 -3.04 21.60 0.27
C PRO A 183 -2.93 22.04 -1.19
N PHE A 184 -3.14 21.10 -2.11
CA PHE A 184 -3.20 21.35 -3.55
C PHE A 184 -4.62 21.78 -3.96
N GLY A 185 -4.69 22.66 -4.95
CA GLY A 185 -5.95 23.16 -5.48
C GLY A 185 -6.72 22.11 -6.29
N PRO A 186 -7.99 22.39 -6.63
CA PRO A 186 -8.93 21.43 -7.22
C PRO A 186 -8.40 20.63 -8.42
N ALA A 187 -7.58 21.23 -9.29
CA ALA A 187 -7.04 20.57 -10.48
C ALA A 187 -6.00 19.47 -10.17
N PHE A 188 -5.55 19.36 -8.91
CA PHE A 188 -4.66 18.30 -8.41
C PHE A 188 -5.33 17.42 -7.34
N GLN A 189 -6.63 17.57 -7.12
CA GLN A 189 -7.37 16.74 -6.17
C GLN A 189 -7.80 15.40 -6.78
N SER A 190 -6.83 14.52 -7.03
CA SER A 190 -7.05 13.20 -7.67
C SER A 190 -7.47 12.08 -6.72
N VAL A 191 -7.24 12.23 -5.41
CA VAL A 191 -7.59 11.22 -4.40
C VAL A 191 -9.11 11.20 -4.16
N ARG A 192 -9.70 10.00 -4.18
CA ARG A 192 -11.12 9.74 -3.94
C ARG A 192 -11.36 8.99 -2.63
N HIS A 193 -10.42 8.13 -2.25
CA HIS A 193 -10.41 7.39 -0.99
C HIS A 193 -8.95 7.12 -0.64
N LEU A 194 -8.56 7.34 0.61
CA LEU A 194 -7.20 7.07 1.08
C LEU A 194 -7.28 6.32 2.41
N VAL A 195 -6.58 5.20 2.48
CA VAL A 195 -6.41 4.40 3.68
C VAL A 195 -4.93 4.19 3.89
N ILE A 196 -4.49 4.30 5.14
CA ILE A 196 -3.11 4.04 5.53
C ILE A 196 -3.07 3.04 6.70
N SER A 197 -1.98 2.29 6.79
CA SER A 197 -1.58 1.51 7.96
C SER A 197 -0.04 1.49 8.03
N PRO A 198 0.60 0.86 9.03
CA PRO A 198 2.04 0.66 9.01
C PRO A 198 2.54 -0.08 7.74
N ASP A 199 1.71 -0.94 7.15
CA ASP A 199 1.98 -1.68 5.90
C ASP A 199 1.97 -0.78 4.64
N GLY A 200 1.60 0.50 4.77
CA GLY A 200 1.66 1.50 3.70
C GLY A 200 0.33 2.18 3.43
N ALA A 201 0.04 2.46 2.16
CA ALA A 201 -1.19 3.15 1.75
C ALA A 201 -1.90 2.47 0.58
N LEU A 202 -3.23 2.51 0.62
CA LEU A 202 -4.12 2.13 -0.46
C LEU A 202 -4.93 3.37 -0.87
N VAL A 203 -4.81 3.79 -2.12
CA VAL A 203 -5.35 5.06 -2.60
C VAL A 203 -6.23 4.82 -3.82
N LYS A 204 -7.52 5.18 -3.76
CA LYS A 204 -8.34 5.28 -4.98
C LYS A 204 -8.11 6.64 -5.60
N VAL A 205 -7.61 6.65 -6.83
CA VAL A 205 -7.22 7.87 -7.55
C VAL A 205 -7.91 7.95 -8.91
N LYS A 206 -8.32 9.16 -9.29
CA LYS A 206 -8.88 9.49 -10.61
C LYS A 206 -8.49 10.91 -10.96
N SER A 207 -8.15 11.19 -12.21
CA SER A 207 -7.86 12.57 -12.63
C SER A 207 -9.05 13.50 -12.28
N PRO A 208 -8.79 14.74 -11.85
CA PRO A 208 -9.84 15.74 -11.68
C PRO A 208 -10.64 15.98 -12.96
N ALA A 209 -11.90 16.41 -12.81
CA ALA A 209 -12.73 16.74 -13.96
C ALA A 209 -12.11 17.93 -14.72
N GLY A 210 -12.10 17.86 -16.06
CA GLY A 210 -11.51 18.90 -16.90
C GLY A 210 -9.97 18.92 -16.91
N SER A 211 -9.31 17.88 -16.40
CA SER A 211 -7.86 17.71 -16.54
C SER A 211 -7.44 17.80 -18.01
N ALA A 212 -6.28 18.42 -18.25
CA ALA A 212 -5.69 18.53 -19.57
C ALA A 212 -5.46 17.16 -20.21
N LEU A 213 -5.33 17.16 -21.54
CA LEU A 213 -5.07 15.94 -22.31
C LEU A 213 -3.83 15.23 -21.75
N PRO A 214 -3.88 13.89 -21.61
CA PRO A 214 -2.77 13.12 -21.10
C PRO A 214 -1.54 13.24 -22.00
N SER A 215 -0.36 12.97 -21.44
CA SER A 215 0.85 12.82 -22.24
C SER A 215 0.61 11.79 -23.34
N LYS A 216 1.08 12.09 -24.55
CA LYS A 216 0.92 11.19 -25.70
C LYS A 216 1.64 9.86 -25.49
N THR A 217 2.64 9.84 -24.60
CA THR A 217 3.45 8.66 -24.32
C THR A 217 3.20 8.09 -22.93
N LEU A 218 3.28 8.92 -21.88
CA LEU A 218 3.21 8.42 -20.49
C LEU A 218 1.78 8.35 -19.92
N GLY A 219 0.77 8.83 -20.63
CA GLY A 219 -0.60 8.92 -20.13
C GLY A 219 -0.83 10.06 -19.14
N ALA A 220 -1.89 9.95 -18.35
CA ALA A 220 -2.28 10.95 -17.36
C ALA A 220 -1.37 10.91 -16.12
N GLY A 221 -0.76 12.04 -15.76
CA GLY A 221 0.11 12.14 -14.58
C GLY A 221 -0.62 12.25 -13.24
N PHE A 222 -1.87 12.72 -13.23
CA PHE A 222 -2.62 13.01 -11.99
C PHE A 222 -2.84 11.80 -11.07
N PRO A 223 -3.10 10.57 -11.59
CA PRO A 223 -3.23 9.40 -10.72
C PRO A 223 -1.92 9.03 -10.00
N LEU A 224 -0.77 9.10 -10.69
CA LEU A 224 0.52 8.87 -10.05
C LEU A 224 0.84 9.95 -9.01
N ASP A 225 0.51 11.21 -9.31
CA ASP A 225 0.65 12.31 -8.34
C ASP A 225 -0.22 12.10 -7.10
N GLY A 226 -1.46 11.64 -7.29
CA GLY A 226 -2.35 11.21 -6.21
C GLY A 226 -1.78 10.07 -5.37
N ALA A 227 -1.04 9.14 -5.98
CA ALA A 227 -0.33 8.10 -5.24
C ALA A 227 0.83 8.67 -4.39
N PHE A 228 1.53 9.69 -4.88
CA PHE A 228 2.52 10.42 -4.06
C PHE A 228 1.88 11.14 -2.88
N HIS A 229 0.63 11.58 -2.98
CA HIS A 229 -0.11 12.12 -1.82
C HIS A 229 -0.28 11.05 -0.73
N GLY A 230 -0.56 9.80 -1.11
CA GLY A 230 -0.61 8.68 -0.17
C GLY A 230 0.72 8.48 0.56
N ALA A 231 1.85 8.55 -0.16
CA ALA A 231 3.20 8.52 0.45
C ALA A 231 3.45 9.71 1.39
N CYS A 232 3.02 10.91 0.99
CA CYS A 232 3.16 12.12 1.80
C CYS A 232 2.39 12.01 3.13
N VAL A 233 1.13 11.57 3.06
CA VAL A 233 0.27 11.38 4.24
C VAL A 233 0.83 10.30 5.15
N TRP A 234 1.31 9.19 4.58
CA TRP A 234 1.96 8.13 5.35
C TRP A 234 3.19 8.68 6.10
N GLY A 235 4.07 9.43 5.41
CA GLY A 235 5.23 10.08 6.04
C GLY A 235 4.85 11.07 7.15
N GLN A 236 3.78 11.84 6.97
CA GLN A 236 3.29 12.74 8.02
C GLN A 236 2.78 11.97 9.25
N GLN A 237 2.12 10.83 9.03
CA GLN A 237 1.49 10.07 10.10
C GLN A 237 2.48 9.20 10.89
N TYR A 238 3.40 8.52 10.20
CA TYR A 238 4.32 7.55 10.80
C TYR A 238 5.74 8.09 11.04
N LEU A 239 6.17 9.13 10.29
CA LEU A 239 7.47 9.78 10.50
C LEU A 239 7.36 11.18 11.10
N GLY A 240 6.16 11.75 11.15
CA GLY A 240 5.97 13.13 11.61
C GLY A 240 6.65 14.14 10.68
N GLN A 241 6.67 13.89 9.37
CA GLN A 241 7.38 14.73 8.40
C GLN A 241 6.60 14.95 7.11
N VAL A 242 6.72 16.16 6.53
CA VAL A 242 6.16 16.48 5.21
C VAL A 242 7.22 16.21 4.14
N LEU A 243 7.03 15.13 3.39
CA LEU A 243 8.00 14.64 2.42
C LEU A 243 7.50 14.84 0.98
N PHE A 244 8.43 15.11 0.06
CA PHE A 244 8.17 15.29 -1.38
C PHE A 244 8.99 14.29 -2.20
N PRO A 245 8.50 13.84 -3.37
CA PRO A 245 9.25 12.95 -4.25
C PRO A 245 10.43 13.70 -4.87
N ILE A 246 11.64 13.25 -4.59
CA ILE A 246 12.88 13.86 -5.11
C ILE A 246 13.64 12.93 -6.08
N ARG A 247 13.35 11.63 -6.04
CA ARG A 247 13.94 10.63 -6.92
C ARG A 247 12.99 9.46 -7.14
N ILE A 248 13.04 8.87 -8.33
CA ILE A 248 12.40 7.59 -8.66
C ILE A 248 13.46 6.73 -9.32
N ALA A 249 13.78 5.58 -8.71
CA ALA A 249 14.82 4.70 -9.25
C ALA A 249 14.40 4.12 -10.62
N LYS A 250 13.15 3.68 -10.73
CA LYS A 250 12.58 3.11 -11.96
C LYS A 250 11.10 3.44 -12.05
N ARG A 251 10.63 3.94 -13.19
CA ARG A 251 9.21 4.10 -13.51
C ARG A 251 8.90 3.30 -14.77
N VAL A 252 7.86 2.49 -14.74
CA VAL A 252 7.41 1.68 -15.89
C VAL A 252 5.94 1.93 -16.14
N VAL A 253 5.61 2.38 -17.34
CA VAL A 253 4.23 2.50 -17.85
C VAL A 253 3.94 1.25 -18.68
N LEU A 254 3.17 0.32 -18.13
CA LEU A 254 2.75 -0.90 -18.81
C LEU A 254 1.58 -0.64 -19.76
N ALA A 255 0.70 0.29 -19.40
CA ALA A 255 -0.34 0.80 -20.27
C ALA A 255 -0.68 2.22 -19.82
N PRO A 256 -0.79 3.19 -20.75
CA PRO A 256 -1.10 4.58 -20.41
C PRO A 256 -2.36 4.69 -19.55
N VAL A 257 -2.24 5.47 -18.48
CA VAL A 257 -3.34 5.80 -17.58
C VAL A 257 -4.21 6.89 -18.24
N HIS A 258 -5.53 6.79 -18.09
CA HIS A 258 -6.51 7.70 -18.69
C HIS A 258 -7.14 8.62 -17.65
N ASN A 259 -7.57 9.81 -18.07
CA ASN A 259 -8.18 10.79 -17.15
C ASN A 259 -9.52 10.32 -16.57
N ASP A 260 -10.33 9.59 -17.34
CA ASP A 260 -11.70 9.27 -16.95
C ASP A 260 -11.83 7.97 -16.13
N ALA A 261 -10.74 7.22 -15.99
CA ALA A 261 -10.72 5.94 -15.30
C ALA A 261 -10.35 6.08 -13.81
N LEU A 262 -10.87 5.17 -12.99
CA LEU A 262 -10.51 5.02 -11.59
C LEU A 262 -9.37 3.99 -11.47
N TYR A 263 -8.38 4.29 -10.64
CA TYR A 263 -7.27 3.40 -10.34
C TYR A 263 -7.13 3.22 -8.83
N VAL A 264 -6.54 2.11 -8.45
CA VAL A 264 -6.08 1.83 -7.09
C VAL A 264 -4.56 1.92 -7.08
N ALA A 265 -4.02 2.85 -6.30
CA ALA A 265 -2.60 2.93 -6.02
C ALA A 265 -2.27 2.15 -4.75
N ARG A 266 -1.28 1.27 -4.81
CA ARG A 266 -0.65 0.68 -3.63
C ARG A 266 0.72 1.34 -3.44
N MET A 267 0.95 1.94 -2.28
CA MET A 267 2.26 2.44 -1.86
C MET A 267 2.78 1.58 -0.72
N VAL A 268 3.93 0.93 -0.89
CA VAL A 268 4.59 0.09 0.11
C VAL A 268 5.87 0.80 0.59
N PRO A 269 6.03 1.06 1.90
CA PRO A 269 7.29 1.56 2.43
C PRO A 269 8.37 0.47 2.31
N VAL A 270 9.51 0.80 1.72
CA VAL A 270 10.68 -0.08 1.57
C VAL A 270 11.69 0.19 2.68
N SER A 271 11.91 1.47 2.98
CA SER A 271 12.67 1.89 4.16
C SER A 271 12.17 3.24 4.65
N ALA A 272 12.20 3.43 5.97
CA ALA A 272 11.72 4.65 6.60
C ALA A 272 12.71 5.06 7.69
N GLU A 273 13.44 6.15 7.42
CA GLU A 273 14.42 6.74 8.33
C GLU A 273 14.04 8.20 8.60
N PRO A 274 14.49 8.82 9.71
CA PRO A 274 14.27 10.24 9.93
C PRO A 274 14.71 11.08 8.71
N GLY A 275 13.77 11.81 8.12
CA GLY A 275 13.97 12.69 6.97
C GLY A 275 13.91 12.03 5.60
N THR A 276 13.79 10.71 5.52
CA THR A 276 13.76 9.97 4.25
C THR A 276 12.82 8.76 4.30
N LEU A 277 11.90 8.71 3.35
CA LEU A 277 11.08 7.53 3.06
C LEU A 277 11.46 7.02 1.66
N VAL A 278 11.76 5.73 1.54
CA VAL A 278 11.83 5.04 0.24
C VAL A 278 10.59 4.18 0.13
N ALA A 279 9.84 4.32 -0.96
CA ALA A 279 8.62 3.56 -1.20
C ALA A 279 8.54 3.06 -2.64
N ASP A 280 7.83 1.96 -2.82
CA ASP A 280 7.42 1.45 -4.12
C ASP A 280 5.92 1.69 -4.32
N ILE A 281 5.53 2.07 -5.53
CA ILE A 281 4.16 2.45 -5.87
C ILE A 281 3.72 1.71 -7.13
N TRP A 282 2.52 1.12 -7.09
CA TRP A 282 1.86 0.51 -8.24
C TRP A 282 0.49 1.15 -8.44
N LEU A 283 0.13 1.46 -9.69
CA LEU A 283 -1.20 1.86 -10.12
C LEU A 283 -1.87 0.68 -10.82
N LEU A 284 -2.98 0.22 -10.24
CA LEU A 284 -3.78 -0.88 -10.74
C LEU A 284 -5.13 -0.37 -11.24
N ASP A 285 -5.64 -0.94 -12.31
CA ASP A 285 -7.02 -0.68 -12.73
C ASP A 285 -8.05 -1.40 -11.84
N GLU A 286 -9.33 -1.25 -12.15
CA GLU A 286 -10.42 -1.87 -11.39
C GLU A 286 -10.42 -3.41 -11.46
N ALA A 287 -9.73 -4.00 -12.44
CA ALA A 287 -9.54 -5.45 -12.56
C ALA A 287 -8.27 -5.94 -11.82
N GLY A 288 -7.51 -5.03 -11.21
CA GLY A 288 -6.27 -5.37 -10.51
C GLY A 288 -5.08 -5.57 -11.44
N LYS A 289 -5.16 -5.14 -12.70
CA LYS A 289 -4.02 -5.17 -13.61
C LYS A 289 -3.15 -3.95 -13.38
N CYS A 290 -1.86 -4.16 -13.14
CA CYS A 290 -0.89 -3.07 -13.03
C CYS A 290 -0.78 -2.33 -14.37
N ARG A 291 -0.99 -1.01 -14.32
CA ARG A 291 -0.89 -0.10 -15.47
C ARG A 291 0.40 0.69 -15.44
N GLU A 292 0.86 1.01 -14.23
CA GLU A 292 2.07 1.79 -14.03
C GLU A 292 2.69 1.46 -12.68
N MET A 293 4.02 1.55 -12.59
CA MET A 293 4.75 1.42 -11.34
C MET A 293 5.86 2.47 -11.23
N ALA A 294 6.11 2.94 -10.01
CA ALA A 294 7.23 3.78 -9.64
C ALA A 294 7.94 3.13 -8.45
N LEU A 295 9.15 2.62 -8.69
CA LEU A 295 9.95 1.86 -7.74
C LEU A 295 11.14 2.69 -7.25
N GLY A 296 11.49 2.52 -5.98
CA GLY A 296 12.52 3.29 -5.28
C GLY A 296 12.21 4.78 -5.29
N VAL A 297 10.96 5.15 -5.03
CA VAL A 297 10.53 6.54 -4.86
C VAL A 297 11.12 7.06 -3.56
N VAL A 298 12.06 7.98 -3.65
CA VAL A 298 12.67 8.64 -2.50
C VAL A 298 11.91 9.92 -2.21
N MET A 299 11.31 9.96 -1.02
CA MET A 299 10.58 11.07 -0.46
C MET A 299 11.46 11.75 0.60
N ARG A 300 11.68 13.07 0.50
CA ARG A 300 12.46 13.84 1.48
C ARG A 300 11.83 15.19 1.79
N GLU A 301 12.17 15.74 2.95
CA GLU A 301 11.88 17.14 3.25
C GLU A 301 12.61 18.06 2.25
N VAL A 302 11.94 19.14 1.84
CA VAL A 302 12.51 20.12 0.91
C VAL A 302 12.51 21.52 1.52
N GLY A 303 13.69 22.14 1.53
CA GLY A 303 13.96 23.47 2.05
C GLY A 303 14.82 23.46 3.32
N LEU A 304 15.13 24.64 3.85
CA LEU A 304 15.97 24.79 5.05
C LEU A 304 15.18 24.62 6.36
N GLU A 305 13.88 24.90 6.32
CA GLU A 305 12.97 24.76 7.46
C GLU A 305 12.01 23.60 7.20
N ALA A 306 11.90 22.68 8.15
CA ALA A 306 10.93 21.59 8.12
C ALA A 306 9.51 22.15 8.12
N LEU A 307 8.66 21.65 7.22
CA LEU A 307 7.24 21.95 7.26
C LEU A 307 6.61 21.16 8.42
N LYS A 308 5.71 21.80 9.16
CA LYS A 308 4.97 21.14 10.24
C LYS A 308 3.96 20.15 9.63
N PRO A 309 3.95 18.87 10.05
CA PRO A 309 2.91 17.93 9.65
C PRO A 309 1.54 18.41 10.09
N ALA A 310 0.53 18.11 9.30
CA ALA A 310 -0.84 18.42 9.67
C ALA A 310 -1.56 17.21 10.30
N GLY A 311 -2.21 17.46 11.45
CA GLY A 311 -2.93 16.45 12.21
C GLY A 311 -2.11 15.81 13.34
N ARG A 312 -2.76 14.94 14.12
CA ARG A 312 -2.05 14.08 15.08
C ARG A 312 -1.16 13.12 14.29
N THR A 313 0.08 12.96 14.73
CA THR A 313 0.87 11.77 14.41
C THR A 313 0.10 10.56 14.92
N ALA A 314 0.12 9.46 14.17
CA ALA A 314 -0.43 8.22 14.69
C ALA A 314 0.29 7.91 16.02
N GLU A 315 -0.46 7.50 17.05
CA GLU A 315 0.19 6.80 18.15
C GLU A 315 1.00 5.66 17.55
N LYS A 316 2.21 5.46 18.05
CA LYS A 316 3.15 4.50 17.48
C LYS A 316 2.53 3.12 17.60
N GLN A 317 1.81 2.69 16.56
CA GLN A 317 1.24 1.35 16.50
C GLN A 317 2.40 0.37 16.56
N ALA A 318 2.25 -0.68 17.36
CA ALA A 318 3.24 -1.74 17.39
C ALA A 318 3.43 -2.26 15.97
N GLU A 319 4.68 -2.35 15.53
CA GLU A 319 5.03 -3.02 14.28
C GLU A 319 4.41 -4.42 14.27
N PRO A 320 3.96 -4.96 13.11
CA PRO A 320 3.32 -6.28 13.05
C PRO A 320 4.12 -7.38 13.75
N VAL A 321 5.46 -7.31 13.70
CA VAL A 321 6.36 -8.24 14.40
C VAL A 321 6.27 -8.05 15.92
N SER A 322 6.34 -6.82 16.43
CA SER A 322 6.16 -6.55 17.86
C SER A 322 4.79 -6.98 18.36
N PHE A 323 3.77 -6.83 17.51
CA PHE A 323 2.41 -7.26 17.77
C PHE A 323 2.29 -8.80 17.84
N ALA A 324 2.90 -9.52 16.90
CA ALA A 324 2.96 -10.98 16.92
C ALA A 324 3.74 -11.51 18.14
N MET A 325 4.89 -10.90 18.45
CA MET A 325 5.70 -11.23 19.62
C MET A 325 4.94 -11.03 20.93
N ALA A 326 4.18 -9.93 21.05
CA ALA A 326 3.34 -9.68 22.22
C ALA A 326 2.27 -10.77 22.42
N LEU A 327 1.80 -11.37 21.33
CA LEU A 327 0.84 -12.49 21.36
C LEU A 327 1.52 -13.87 21.38
N GLY A 328 2.86 -13.93 21.40
CA GLY A 328 3.61 -15.18 21.42
C GLY A 328 3.51 -15.99 20.12
N CYS A 329 3.33 -15.34 18.98
CA CYS A 329 3.23 -15.98 17.66
C CYS A 329 4.46 -15.69 16.79
N ASP A 330 4.75 -16.58 15.83
CA ASP A 330 5.82 -16.36 14.84
C ASP A 330 5.43 -15.28 13.82
N ALA A 331 4.15 -15.23 13.46
CA ALA A 331 3.62 -14.25 12.52
C ALA A 331 2.13 -13.98 12.75
N LEU A 332 1.69 -12.79 12.34
CA LEU A 332 0.30 -12.35 12.43
C LEU A 332 -0.07 -11.44 11.25
N ALA A 333 -1.21 -11.72 10.64
CA ALA A 333 -1.83 -10.88 9.63
C ALA A 333 -3.21 -10.42 10.11
N LEU A 334 -3.37 -9.10 10.26
CA LEU A 334 -4.64 -8.45 10.60
C LEU A 334 -5.11 -7.64 9.38
N VAL A 335 -6.30 -7.94 8.87
CA VAL A 335 -6.87 -7.31 7.67
C VAL A 335 -8.22 -6.69 8.00
N GLU A 336 -8.43 -5.43 7.61
CA GLU A 336 -9.75 -4.78 7.70
C GLU A 336 -10.61 -5.06 6.47
N ARG A 337 -11.75 -5.71 6.71
CA ARG A 337 -12.63 -6.27 5.67
C ARG A 337 -13.17 -5.22 4.69
N GLU A 338 -13.49 -4.02 5.18
CA GLU A 338 -14.04 -2.94 4.35
C GLU A 338 -12.99 -2.25 3.48
N GLN A 339 -11.71 -2.45 3.76
CA GLN A 339 -10.61 -1.82 3.01
C GLN A 339 -10.01 -2.75 1.95
N VAL A 340 -10.57 -3.94 1.76
CA VAL A 340 -10.17 -4.87 0.71
C VAL A 340 -10.58 -4.34 -0.67
N ALA A 341 -9.62 -4.24 -1.59
CA ALA A 341 -9.89 -3.84 -2.96
C ALA A 341 -10.77 -4.88 -3.68
N ARG A 342 -11.69 -4.40 -4.52
CA ARG A 342 -12.69 -5.25 -5.19
C ARG A 342 -12.06 -6.34 -6.07
N PHE A 343 -10.93 -6.05 -6.70
CA PHE A 343 -10.22 -7.01 -7.56
C PHE A 343 -9.60 -8.18 -6.79
N CYS A 344 -9.54 -8.14 -5.45
CA CYS A 344 -8.91 -9.20 -4.64
C CYS A 344 -9.64 -10.54 -4.70
N GLU A 345 -10.85 -10.63 -5.26
CA GLU A 345 -11.46 -11.93 -5.55
C GLU A 345 -10.60 -12.78 -6.50
N SER A 346 -9.83 -12.14 -7.39
CA SER A 346 -8.86 -12.83 -8.26
C SER A 346 -7.64 -13.38 -7.53
N ALA A 347 -7.48 -13.09 -6.23
CA ALA A 347 -6.44 -13.67 -5.38
C ALA A 347 -6.75 -15.11 -4.95
N LEU A 348 -8.03 -15.51 -5.05
CA LEU A 348 -8.49 -16.79 -4.57
C LEU A 348 -8.00 -17.91 -5.47
N SER A 349 -7.62 -19.03 -4.86
CA SER A 349 -7.41 -20.28 -5.60
C SER A 349 -8.74 -20.75 -6.23
N PRO A 350 -8.69 -21.65 -7.22
CA PRO A 350 -9.91 -22.24 -7.78
C PRO A 350 -10.79 -22.93 -6.73
N ALA A 351 -10.20 -23.55 -5.70
CA ALA A 351 -10.96 -24.19 -4.63
C ALA A 351 -11.64 -23.16 -3.72
N GLU A 352 -10.91 -22.11 -3.34
CA GLU A 352 -11.44 -20.99 -2.54
C GLU A 352 -12.57 -20.26 -3.27
N ALA A 353 -12.40 -19.98 -4.57
CA ALA A 353 -13.39 -19.31 -5.39
C ALA A 353 -14.69 -20.13 -5.51
N ARG A 354 -14.58 -21.46 -5.73
CA ARG A 354 -15.74 -22.37 -5.74
C ARG A 354 -16.48 -22.35 -4.40
N ARG A 355 -15.76 -22.36 -3.28
CA ARG A 355 -16.36 -22.32 -1.94
C ARG A 355 -17.08 -20.98 -1.69
N MET A 356 -16.51 -19.87 -2.17
CA MET A 356 -17.11 -18.53 -2.02
C MET A 356 -18.36 -18.32 -2.88
N ALA A 357 -18.48 -18.99 -4.03
CA ALA A 357 -19.56 -18.77 -4.99
C ALA A 357 -20.97 -18.98 -4.40
N GLY A 358 -21.13 -19.91 -3.45
CA GLY A 358 -22.41 -20.19 -2.80
C GLY A 358 -22.74 -19.32 -1.57
N MET A 359 -21.90 -18.34 -1.23
CA MET A 359 -22.04 -17.55 -0.01
C MET A 359 -22.82 -16.24 -0.24
N GLY A 360 -23.64 -15.83 0.73
CA GLY A 360 -24.23 -14.49 0.76
C GLY A 360 -23.19 -13.38 1.02
N GLU A 361 -23.51 -12.13 0.67
CA GLU A 361 -22.57 -11.00 0.65
C GLU A 361 -21.76 -10.82 1.94
N GLY A 362 -22.42 -10.86 3.11
CA GLY A 362 -21.74 -10.72 4.40
C GLY A 362 -20.69 -11.81 4.66
N ARG A 363 -21.02 -13.06 4.32
CA ARG A 363 -20.13 -14.23 4.46
C ARG A 363 -19.02 -14.21 3.39
N ARG A 364 -19.28 -13.70 2.19
CA ARG A 364 -18.25 -13.49 1.15
C ARG A 364 -17.16 -12.56 1.63
N LYS A 365 -17.52 -11.44 2.27
CA LYS A 365 -16.55 -10.47 2.80
C LYS A 365 -15.64 -11.07 3.87
N SER A 366 -16.19 -11.80 4.85
CA SER A 366 -15.36 -12.43 5.90
C SER A 366 -14.53 -13.58 5.34
N TYR A 367 -15.09 -14.36 4.40
CA TYR A 367 -14.35 -15.43 3.72
C TYR A 367 -13.17 -14.86 2.93
N LEU A 368 -13.39 -13.89 2.04
CA LEU A 368 -12.34 -13.24 1.25
C LEU A 368 -11.27 -12.61 2.15
N GLY A 369 -11.68 -11.82 3.15
CA GLY A 369 -10.75 -11.20 4.10
C GLY A 369 -9.89 -12.22 4.84
N GLY A 370 -10.49 -13.34 5.28
CA GLY A 370 -9.77 -14.43 5.94
C GLY A 370 -8.78 -15.15 5.02
N ARG A 371 -9.13 -15.39 3.75
CA ARG A 371 -8.20 -15.99 2.78
C ARG A 371 -7.04 -15.05 2.48
N LEU A 372 -7.29 -13.75 2.34
CA LEU A 372 -6.24 -12.77 2.12
C LEU A 372 -5.32 -12.64 3.36
N ALA A 373 -5.88 -12.69 4.58
CA ALA A 373 -5.08 -12.71 5.81
C ALA A 373 -4.15 -13.93 5.86
N LEU A 374 -4.63 -15.13 5.49
CA LEU A 374 -3.81 -16.34 5.41
C LEU A 374 -2.70 -16.22 4.34
N LYS A 375 -3.00 -15.70 3.15
CA LYS A 375 -1.98 -15.49 2.11
C LYS A 375 -0.92 -14.48 2.55
N ARG A 376 -1.30 -13.39 3.23
CA ARG A 376 -0.35 -12.44 3.83
C ARG A 376 0.51 -13.08 4.91
N LEU A 377 -0.10 -13.88 5.79
CA LEU A 377 0.61 -14.63 6.81
C LEU A 377 1.66 -15.57 6.20
N TRP A 378 1.28 -16.29 5.14
CA TRP A 378 2.23 -17.14 4.40
C TRP A 378 3.40 -16.35 3.83
N ARG A 379 3.16 -15.17 3.23
CA ARG A 379 4.22 -14.32 2.69
C ARG A 379 5.16 -13.77 3.78
N GLN A 380 4.63 -13.45 4.97
CA GLN A 380 5.45 -13.05 6.11
C GLN A 380 6.41 -14.17 6.54
N LEU A 381 5.91 -15.40 6.59
CA LEU A 381 6.70 -16.57 6.97
C LEU A 381 7.72 -16.97 5.90
N SER A 382 7.33 -16.97 4.62
CA SER A 382 8.18 -17.45 3.52
C SER A 382 9.14 -16.40 2.98
N GLY A 383 8.84 -15.12 3.18
CA GLY A 383 9.50 -14.01 2.49
C GLY A 383 9.23 -13.97 0.98
N ASP A 384 8.30 -14.79 0.49
CA ASP A 384 8.02 -14.93 -0.94
C ASP A 384 6.99 -13.90 -1.43
N LEU A 385 7.46 -12.99 -2.30
CA LEU A 385 6.66 -11.97 -2.99
C LEU A 385 6.44 -12.26 -4.48
N ARG A 386 6.81 -13.45 -4.96
CA ARG A 386 6.75 -13.85 -6.38
C ARG A 386 5.65 -14.85 -6.66
N THR A 387 5.39 -15.78 -5.72
CA THR A 387 4.32 -16.76 -5.91
C THR A 387 2.97 -16.04 -6.10
N PRO A 388 2.24 -16.29 -7.20
CA PRO A 388 0.93 -15.70 -7.44
C PRO A 388 -0.05 -16.07 -6.33
N ALA A 389 -0.89 -15.12 -5.91
CA ALA A 389 -1.83 -15.34 -4.81
C ALA A 389 -2.75 -16.57 -4.98
N PRO A 390 -3.28 -16.87 -6.19
CA PRO A 390 -4.10 -18.07 -6.40
C PRO A 390 -3.36 -19.40 -6.24
N ALA A 391 -2.02 -19.39 -6.32
CA ALA A 391 -1.18 -20.57 -6.12
C ALA A 391 -0.90 -20.86 -4.64
N ILE A 392 -1.19 -19.91 -3.73
CA ILE A 392 -1.09 -20.11 -2.28
C ILE A 392 -2.45 -20.65 -1.81
N GLU A 393 -2.62 -21.97 -1.87
CA GLU A 393 -3.86 -22.63 -1.46
C GLU A 393 -4.02 -22.59 0.06
N THR A 394 -5.09 -21.97 0.57
CA THR A 394 -5.33 -21.85 2.03
C THR A 394 -6.45 -22.74 2.54
N THR A 395 -6.90 -23.68 1.70
CA THR A 395 -7.95 -24.64 2.02
C THR A 395 -7.52 -26.07 1.71
N VAL A 396 -8.10 -27.02 2.44
CA VAL A 396 -7.98 -28.44 2.13
C VAL A 396 -9.38 -28.96 1.79
N PRO A 397 -9.53 -29.84 0.77
CA PRO A 397 -10.81 -30.47 0.48
C PRO A 397 -11.41 -31.11 1.73
N ASP A 398 -12.72 -30.90 1.94
CA ASP A 398 -13.50 -31.46 3.04
C ASP A 398 -13.04 -31.10 4.47
N ASP A 399 -12.07 -30.20 4.61
CA ASP A 399 -11.65 -29.63 5.89
C ASP A 399 -12.07 -28.14 5.98
N PRO A 400 -12.86 -27.73 6.98
CA PRO A 400 -13.22 -26.34 7.16
C PRO A 400 -12.09 -25.48 7.75
N ARG A 401 -11.03 -26.09 8.29
CA ARG A 401 -9.95 -25.40 8.99
C ARG A 401 -9.06 -24.60 8.04
N PRO A 402 -8.44 -23.51 8.53
CA PRO A 402 -7.43 -22.79 7.76
C PRO A 402 -6.23 -23.70 7.48
N HIS A 403 -5.62 -23.51 6.32
CA HIS A 403 -4.41 -24.21 5.90
C HIS A 403 -3.42 -23.19 5.35
N LEU A 404 -2.13 -23.47 5.50
CA LEU A 404 -1.05 -22.80 4.80
C LEU A 404 -0.19 -23.85 4.08
N PRO A 405 0.24 -23.59 2.83
CA PRO A 405 1.26 -24.41 2.20
C PRO A 405 2.55 -24.41 3.04
N PRO A 406 3.35 -25.49 3.02
CA PRO A 406 4.59 -25.56 3.79
C PRO A 406 5.53 -24.38 3.51
N VAL A 407 6.19 -23.90 4.56
CA VAL A 407 7.24 -22.87 4.49
C VAL A 407 8.55 -23.51 4.92
N GLY A 408 9.39 -23.87 3.95
CA GLY A 408 10.57 -24.69 4.21
C GLY A 408 10.20 -26.10 4.68
N GLU A 409 10.94 -26.63 5.66
CA GLU A 409 10.75 -27.98 6.20
C GLU A 409 9.85 -28.03 7.46
N MET A 410 9.45 -26.88 7.99
CA MET A 410 8.76 -26.81 9.28
C MET A 410 7.23 -26.84 9.09
N PRO A 411 6.50 -27.71 9.82
CA PRO A 411 5.05 -27.61 9.90
C PRO A 411 4.69 -26.32 10.63
N VAL A 412 3.74 -25.57 10.06
CA VAL A 412 3.22 -24.34 10.65
C VAL A 412 1.78 -24.60 11.09
N HIS A 413 1.50 -24.46 12.38
CA HIS A 413 0.13 -24.42 12.86
C HIS A 413 -0.44 -23.03 12.61
N VAL A 414 -1.66 -22.98 12.08
CA VAL A 414 -2.32 -21.74 11.70
C VAL A 414 -3.72 -21.68 12.29
N SER A 415 -4.11 -20.49 12.73
CA SER A 415 -5.48 -20.20 13.13
C SER A 415 -5.99 -18.94 12.44
N LEU A 416 -7.29 -18.86 12.26
CA LEU A 416 -7.98 -17.74 11.63
C LEU A 416 -9.25 -17.42 12.43
N SER A 417 -9.43 -16.16 12.78
CA SER A 417 -10.69 -15.64 13.29
C SER A 417 -11.11 -14.39 12.54
N HIS A 418 -12.38 -14.04 12.64
CA HIS A 418 -12.91 -12.82 12.07
C HIS A 418 -14.09 -12.30 12.88
N ASP A 419 -14.29 -11.00 12.86
CA ASP A 419 -15.49 -10.35 13.35
C ASP A 419 -16.09 -9.47 12.24
N ARG A 420 -16.93 -8.49 12.58
CA ARG A 420 -17.50 -7.55 11.61
C ARG A 420 -16.47 -6.67 10.90
N ARG A 421 -15.30 -6.43 11.50
CA ARG A 421 -14.29 -5.49 11.00
C ARG A 421 -13.01 -6.18 10.56
N PHE A 422 -12.47 -7.05 11.38
CA PHE A 422 -11.17 -7.67 11.23
C PHE A 422 -11.27 -9.12 10.77
N CYS A 423 -10.26 -9.54 10.01
CA CYS A 423 -9.84 -10.92 9.88
C CYS A 423 -8.43 -11.02 10.44
N VAL A 424 -8.19 -11.96 11.36
CA VAL A 424 -6.90 -12.15 12.03
C VAL A 424 -6.43 -13.57 11.80
N ALA A 425 -5.27 -13.73 11.17
CA ALA A 425 -4.59 -15.01 11.00
C ALA A 425 -3.29 -15.02 11.79
N VAL A 426 -3.00 -16.12 12.48
CA VAL A 426 -1.78 -16.30 13.28
C VAL A 426 -1.08 -17.60 12.95
N ALA A 427 0.25 -17.62 13.07
CA ALA A 427 1.08 -18.81 12.92
C ALA A 427 1.93 -19.06 14.16
N HIS A 428 2.10 -20.33 14.52
CA HIS A 428 2.89 -20.77 15.66
C HIS A 428 3.54 -22.15 15.39
N PRO A 429 4.66 -22.51 16.06
CA PRO A 429 5.29 -23.83 15.92
C PRO A 429 4.47 -24.99 16.50
N GLY A 430 3.57 -24.70 17.44
CA GLY A 430 2.65 -25.67 18.06
C GLY A 430 1.18 -25.34 17.79
N PRO A 431 0.23 -26.22 18.18
CA PRO A 431 -1.19 -26.00 17.99
C PRO A 431 -1.64 -24.61 18.46
N VAL A 432 -2.31 -23.86 17.59
CA VAL A 432 -2.63 -22.44 17.83
C VAL A 432 -4.08 -22.13 17.53
N GLY A 433 -4.61 -21.19 18.30
CA GLY A 433 -5.96 -20.70 18.22
C GLY A 433 -5.98 -19.19 18.37
N VAL A 434 -6.69 -18.50 17.48
CA VAL A 434 -6.94 -17.06 17.62
C VAL A 434 -8.42 -16.79 17.69
N ASP A 435 -8.76 -15.76 18.44
CA ASP A 435 -10.08 -15.17 18.44
C ASP A 435 -10.02 -13.63 18.38
N VAL A 436 -11.04 -13.02 17.79
CA VAL A 436 -11.14 -11.56 17.65
C VAL A 436 -12.58 -11.13 17.85
N GLU A 437 -12.81 -10.25 18.81
CA GLU A 437 -14.16 -9.82 19.19
C GLU A 437 -14.20 -8.32 19.50
N PRO A 438 -15.28 -7.60 19.16
CA PRO A 438 -15.46 -6.23 19.59
C PRO A 438 -15.71 -6.18 21.11
N LEU A 439 -15.10 -5.18 21.78
CA LEU A 439 -15.38 -4.89 23.18
C LEU A 439 -16.87 -4.53 23.33
N SER A 440 -17.66 -5.46 23.85
CA SER A 440 -19.10 -5.32 23.97
C SER A 440 -19.65 -6.09 25.16
N ALA A 441 -20.85 -5.71 25.60
CA ALA A 441 -21.53 -6.39 26.71
C ALA A 441 -22.10 -7.77 26.35
N THR A 442 -21.91 -8.25 25.11
CA THR A 442 -22.58 -9.45 24.59
C THR A 442 -22.14 -10.72 25.31
N ALA A 443 -20.83 -10.90 25.55
CA ALA A 443 -20.31 -12.08 26.24
C ALA A 443 -20.89 -12.21 27.65
N LEU A 444 -20.95 -11.13 28.42
CA LEU A 444 -21.50 -11.15 29.77
C LEU A 444 -22.99 -11.53 29.81
N LYS A 445 -23.79 -11.11 28.82
CA LYS A 445 -25.23 -11.46 28.76
C LYS A 445 -25.47 -12.96 28.58
N SER A 446 -24.49 -13.67 28.04
CA SER A 446 -24.53 -15.10 27.76
C SER A 446 -23.62 -15.90 28.69
N ALA A 447 -23.12 -15.30 29.78
CA ALA A 447 -22.14 -15.91 30.68
C ALA A 447 -22.57 -17.31 31.17
N SER A 448 -23.85 -17.47 31.53
CA SER A 448 -24.40 -18.74 32.02
C SER A 448 -24.37 -19.88 30.99
N LEU A 449 -24.11 -19.60 29.71
CA LEU A 449 -24.03 -20.63 28.65
C LEU A 449 -22.64 -21.23 28.52
N PHE A 450 -21.59 -20.49 28.88
CA PHE A 450 -20.21 -20.90 28.61
C PHE A 450 -19.27 -20.77 29.80
N MET A 451 -19.66 -20.10 30.88
CA MET A 451 -18.84 -19.93 32.09
C MET A 451 -19.21 -20.95 33.15
N HIS A 452 -18.20 -21.54 33.78
CA HIS A 452 -18.34 -22.23 35.05
C HIS A 452 -18.56 -21.23 36.19
N ASP A 453 -19.11 -21.70 37.32
CA ASP A 453 -19.33 -20.85 38.50
C ASP A 453 -18.03 -20.17 38.96
N SER A 454 -16.92 -20.91 38.96
CA SER A 454 -15.60 -20.37 39.30
C SER A 454 -15.13 -19.25 38.35
N GLU A 455 -15.56 -19.26 37.08
CA GLU A 455 -15.22 -18.22 36.11
C GLU A 455 -16.12 -16.99 36.28
N GLN A 456 -17.36 -17.17 36.73
CA GLN A 456 -18.23 -16.05 37.13
C GLN A 456 -17.66 -15.32 38.35
N ASP A 457 -17.14 -16.07 39.34
CA ASP A 457 -16.44 -15.51 40.50
C ASP A 457 -15.21 -14.68 40.09
N LEU A 458 -14.48 -15.09 39.03
CA LEU A 458 -13.35 -14.31 38.49
C LEU A 458 -13.81 -12.97 37.90
N VAL A 459 -14.93 -12.94 37.18
CA VAL A 459 -15.51 -11.70 36.63
C VAL A 459 -15.92 -10.75 37.76
N GLU A 460 -16.59 -11.27 38.79
CA GLU A 460 -16.99 -10.48 39.96
C GLU A 460 -15.76 -9.94 40.71
N SER A 461 -14.76 -10.79 40.93
CA SER A 461 -13.52 -10.41 41.61
C SER A 461 -12.76 -9.31 40.86
N ALA A 462 -12.64 -9.44 39.53
CA ALA A 462 -12.00 -8.44 38.67
C ALA A 462 -12.73 -7.08 38.71
N ALA A 463 -14.06 -7.11 38.83
CA ALA A 463 -14.86 -5.91 38.98
C ALA A 463 -14.64 -5.25 40.36
N GLN A 464 -14.63 -6.05 41.43
CA GLN A 464 -14.47 -5.56 42.80
C GLN A 464 -13.08 -4.96 43.04
N ASN A 465 -12.03 -5.58 42.51
CA ASN A 465 -10.65 -5.11 42.65
C ASN A 465 -10.27 -4.06 41.58
N HIS A 466 -11.19 -3.69 40.69
CA HIS A 466 -11.01 -2.73 39.60
C HIS A 466 -9.84 -3.09 38.65
N SER A 467 -9.50 -4.37 38.52
CA SER A 467 -8.45 -4.81 37.59
C SER A 467 -8.94 -4.79 36.15
N LEU A 468 -10.21 -5.14 35.92
CA LEU A 468 -10.88 -5.13 34.62
C LEU A 468 -12.36 -4.78 34.77
N ASP A 469 -12.95 -4.18 33.75
CA ASP A 469 -14.40 -4.04 33.70
C ASP A 469 -15.09 -5.41 33.50
N PRO A 470 -16.31 -5.64 34.02
CA PRO A 470 -16.99 -6.94 33.92
C PRO A 470 -17.20 -7.43 32.48
N HIS A 471 -17.39 -6.52 31.53
CA HIS A 471 -17.57 -6.89 30.13
C HIS A 471 -16.25 -7.37 29.52
N GLY A 472 -15.16 -6.65 29.80
CA GLY A 472 -13.80 -7.02 29.39
C GLY A 472 -13.31 -8.32 30.02
N ALA A 473 -13.68 -8.62 31.26
CA ALA A 473 -13.37 -9.89 31.92
C ALA A 473 -14.17 -11.06 31.30
N ALA A 474 -15.48 -10.89 31.12
CA ALA A 474 -16.33 -11.90 30.49
C ALA A 474 -15.90 -12.21 29.04
N LEU A 475 -15.52 -11.18 28.29
CA LEU A 475 -15.06 -11.35 26.91
C LEU A 475 -13.74 -12.12 26.83
N ARG A 476 -12.83 -11.94 27.79
CA ARG A 476 -11.59 -12.72 27.84
C ARG A 476 -11.88 -14.20 28.05
N ILE A 477 -12.78 -14.57 28.97
CA ILE A 477 -13.17 -15.98 29.15
C ILE A 477 -13.73 -16.55 27.84
N TRP A 478 -14.69 -15.87 27.21
CA TRP A 478 -15.25 -16.28 25.92
C TRP A 478 -14.15 -16.51 24.87
N SER A 479 -13.30 -15.51 24.69
CA SER A 479 -12.27 -15.50 23.65
C SER A 479 -11.16 -16.55 23.91
N ILE A 480 -10.85 -16.85 25.17
CA ILE A 480 -9.95 -17.96 25.56
C ILE A 480 -10.55 -19.29 25.13
N LYS A 481 -11.84 -19.53 25.40
CA LYS A 481 -12.50 -20.80 25.06
C LYS A 481 -12.61 -20.99 23.55
N GLU A 482 -12.91 -19.93 22.78
CA GLU A 482 -12.87 -19.93 21.31
C GLU A 482 -11.47 -20.23 20.75
N ALA A 483 -10.44 -19.56 21.28
CA ALA A 483 -9.06 -19.80 20.88
C ALA A 483 -8.63 -21.24 21.22
N ALA A 484 -8.89 -21.71 22.45
CA ALA A 484 -8.59 -23.08 22.88
C ALA A 484 -9.30 -24.13 22.03
N ALA A 485 -10.57 -23.92 21.69
CA ALA A 485 -11.33 -24.80 20.80
C ALA A 485 -10.63 -24.99 19.44
N LYS A 486 -10.17 -23.88 18.84
CA LYS A 486 -9.46 -23.89 17.55
C LYS A 486 -8.11 -24.60 17.63
N ALA A 487 -7.32 -24.32 18.66
CA ALA A 487 -6.00 -24.91 18.84
C ALA A 487 -6.05 -26.41 19.16
N MET A 488 -6.98 -26.83 20.02
CA MET A 488 -7.13 -28.21 20.48
C MET A 488 -8.03 -29.05 19.57
N ASN A 489 -8.56 -28.46 18.50
CA ASN A 489 -9.48 -29.10 17.55
C ASN A 489 -10.73 -29.68 18.24
N LEU A 490 -11.33 -28.87 19.12
CA LEU A 490 -12.55 -29.21 19.85
C LEU A 490 -13.75 -28.47 19.23
N PRO A 491 -14.96 -29.08 19.24
CA PRO A 491 -16.20 -28.33 19.11
C PRO A 491 -16.28 -27.25 20.19
N LEU A 492 -16.91 -26.12 19.88
CA LEU A 492 -16.98 -24.98 20.80
C LEU A 492 -17.70 -25.35 22.10
N GLU A 493 -18.77 -26.13 22.00
CA GLU A 493 -19.53 -26.61 23.14
C GLU A 493 -18.68 -27.49 24.07
N ALA A 494 -17.82 -28.34 23.50
CA ALA A 494 -16.90 -29.17 24.28
C ALA A 494 -15.83 -28.30 24.96
N ALA A 495 -15.37 -27.22 24.31
CA ALA A 495 -14.45 -26.28 24.93
C ALA A 495 -15.11 -25.54 26.10
N TRP A 496 -16.40 -25.20 26.02
CA TRP A 496 -17.13 -24.60 27.14
C TRP A 496 -17.11 -25.46 28.40
N GLU A 497 -17.29 -26.78 28.25
CA GLU A 497 -17.32 -27.73 29.35
C GLU A 497 -15.91 -28.09 29.89
N THR A 498 -14.90 -28.14 29.02
CA THR A 498 -13.59 -28.73 29.36
C THR A 498 -12.49 -27.71 29.63
N ILE A 499 -12.66 -26.47 29.17
CA ILE A 499 -11.73 -25.36 29.41
C ILE A 499 -12.21 -24.56 30.61
N CYS A 500 -11.34 -24.42 31.62
CA CYS A 500 -11.59 -23.64 32.83
C CYS A 500 -10.52 -22.54 32.97
N VAL A 501 -10.94 -21.29 32.89
CA VAL A 501 -10.10 -20.11 33.13
C VAL A 501 -9.85 -19.97 34.63
N THR A 502 -8.58 -19.86 35.00
CA THR A 502 -8.10 -19.82 36.39
C THR A 502 -7.64 -18.43 36.82
N GLU A 503 -7.21 -17.60 35.87
CA GLU A 503 -6.79 -16.21 36.11
C GLU A 503 -7.13 -15.36 34.88
N ILE A 504 -7.62 -14.13 35.11
CA ILE A 504 -7.90 -13.16 34.04
C ILE A 504 -7.02 -11.93 34.25
N GLY A 505 -6.22 -11.59 33.25
CA GLY A 505 -5.39 -10.39 33.25
C GLY A 505 -5.58 -9.53 32.01
N GLU A 506 -4.98 -8.34 32.02
CA GLU A 506 -5.14 -7.39 30.93
C GLU A 506 -4.49 -7.89 29.63
N SER A 507 -3.25 -8.38 29.72
CA SER A 507 -2.43 -8.88 28.61
C SER A 507 -2.27 -10.40 28.58
N GLU A 508 -2.41 -11.08 29.71
CA GLU A 508 -2.31 -12.54 29.80
C GLU A 508 -3.37 -13.07 30.77
N SER A 509 -3.90 -14.25 30.46
CA SER A 509 -4.81 -15.02 31.31
C SER A 509 -4.35 -16.47 31.38
N ARG A 510 -4.77 -17.18 32.42
CA ARG A 510 -4.44 -18.59 32.63
C ARG A 510 -5.68 -19.44 32.55
N PHE A 511 -5.54 -20.64 31.99
CA PHE A 511 -6.61 -21.61 31.92
C PHE A 511 -6.06 -23.03 31.97
N SER A 512 -6.92 -24.00 32.25
CA SER A 512 -6.59 -25.42 32.16
C SER A 512 -7.63 -26.15 31.32
N ALA A 513 -7.18 -27.12 30.54
CA ALA A 513 -8.06 -28.13 29.95
C ALA A 513 -8.12 -29.33 30.90
N ALA A 514 -9.26 -30.04 30.93
CA ALA A 514 -9.43 -31.22 31.79
C ALA A 514 -8.24 -32.20 31.71
N GLY A 515 -7.55 -32.40 32.83
CA GLY A 515 -6.40 -33.31 32.92
C GLY A 515 -5.10 -32.81 32.29
N SER A 516 -5.02 -31.54 31.87
CA SER A 516 -3.84 -30.92 31.28
C SER A 516 -3.20 -29.89 32.24
N PRO A 517 -1.89 -29.61 32.12
CA PRO A 517 -1.28 -28.51 32.84
C PRO A 517 -1.93 -27.17 32.47
N GLU A 518 -1.74 -26.18 33.35
CA GLU A 518 -2.16 -24.81 33.12
C GLU A 518 -1.44 -24.21 31.89
N GLN A 519 -2.19 -23.45 31.12
CA GLN A 519 -1.81 -22.84 29.85
C GLN A 519 -2.08 -21.34 29.90
N ILE A 520 -1.44 -20.60 28.98
CA ILE A 520 -1.50 -19.14 28.92
C ILE A 520 -2.21 -18.73 27.64
N ALA A 521 -3.17 -17.83 27.77
CA ALA A 521 -3.74 -17.07 26.67
C ALA A 521 -3.24 -15.64 26.72
N ARG A 522 -2.84 -15.08 25.57
CA ARG A 522 -2.34 -13.71 25.45
C ARG A 522 -3.37 -12.83 24.77
N HIS A 523 -3.47 -11.61 25.24
CA HIS A 523 -4.48 -10.64 24.85
C HIS A 523 -3.85 -9.36 24.36
N GLN A 524 -4.42 -8.83 23.28
CA GLN A 524 -4.09 -7.50 22.81
C GLN A 524 -5.36 -6.75 22.42
N GLN A 525 -5.56 -5.58 23.00
CA GLN A 525 -6.65 -4.69 22.59
C GLN A 525 -6.20 -3.83 21.41
N VAL A 526 -7.06 -3.73 20.41
CA VAL A 526 -6.83 -3.00 19.17
C VAL A 526 -8.11 -2.32 18.72
N ASP A 527 -8.11 -0.99 18.80
CA ASP A 527 -9.20 -0.12 18.29
C ASP A 527 -10.61 -0.64 18.64
N GLY A 528 -10.83 -0.86 19.94
CA GLY A 528 -12.10 -1.34 20.49
C GLY A 528 -12.38 -2.83 20.28
N HIS A 529 -11.37 -3.65 19.96
CA HIS A 529 -11.48 -5.10 19.81
C HIS A 529 -10.45 -5.80 20.69
N LEU A 530 -10.78 -7.00 21.17
CA LEU A 530 -9.89 -7.90 21.87
C LEU A 530 -9.43 -8.98 20.89
N ILE A 531 -8.12 -9.16 20.74
CA ILE A 531 -7.52 -10.31 20.07
C ILE A 531 -6.94 -11.21 21.14
N THR A 532 -7.35 -12.48 21.15
CA THR A 532 -6.83 -13.50 22.07
C THR A 532 -6.13 -14.57 21.26
N VAL A 533 -4.91 -14.94 21.68
CA VAL A 533 -4.17 -16.05 21.11
C VAL A 533 -3.80 -17.06 22.19
N PHE A 534 -3.95 -18.33 21.85
CA PHE A 534 -3.41 -19.46 22.58
C PHE A 534 -2.55 -20.28 21.60
N GLY A 535 -1.32 -20.61 21.98
CA GLY A 535 -0.34 -21.30 21.13
C GLY A 535 0.89 -21.73 21.92
#